data_AF-A0A6V7IQV5-F1
#
_entry.id   AF-A0A6V7IQV5-F1
#
_cell.length_a   1.000
_cell.length_b   1.000
_cell.length_c   1.000
_cell.angle_alpha   90.00
_cell.angle_beta   90.00
_cell.angle_gamma   90.00
#
_symmetry.space_group_name_H-M   'P 1'
#
loop_
_entity.id
_entity.type
_entity.pdbx_description
1 polymer ?
#
loop_
_entity_poly.entity_id
_entity_poly.type
_entity_poly.pdbx_seq_one_letter_code
_entity_poly.pdbx_strand_id
1 'polypeptide(L)' 'YHGDRANYDINCTKTKLPIAVRTKPCYFDVSTLGKCSQLPFGYELPYQPCVFIKFNK' A
#
# COMPACT_ATOMS: atom_id res chain seq x y z
N TYR A 1 -4.54 9.23 4.35
CA TYR A 1 -3.06 9.25 4.37
C TYR A 1 -2.54 9.64 2.99
N HIS A 2 -2.38 10.93 2.73
CA HIS A 2 -1.67 11.43 1.55
C HIS A 2 -0.21 11.68 1.94
N GLY A 3 0.55 10.60 2.16
CA GLY A 3 2.01 10.70 2.29
C GLY A 3 2.57 11.14 0.94
N ASP A 4 3.44 12.16 0.96
CA ASP A 4 3.95 12.86 -0.23
C ASP A 4 4.38 11.93 -1.35
N ARG A 5 3.52 11.80 -2.37
CA ARG A 5 3.79 11.05 -3.61
C ARG A 5 5.11 11.49 -4.29
N ALA A 6 5.60 12.69 -3.98
CA ALA A 6 6.88 13.21 -4.48
C ALA A 6 8.11 12.38 -4.08
N ASN A 7 8.06 11.70 -2.93
CA ASN A 7 9.19 10.94 -2.38
C ASN A 7 9.21 9.47 -2.80
N TYR A 8 8.17 8.99 -3.48
CA TYR A 8 8.01 7.59 -3.84
C TYR A 8 7.89 7.38 -5.36
N ASP A 9 8.34 6.24 -5.85
CA ASP A 9 8.14 5.84 -7.25
C ASP A 9 6.78 5.15 -7.42
N ILE A 10 5.89 5.77 -8.21
CA ILE A 10 4.56 5.26 -8.55
C ILE A 10 4.58 4.20 -9.66
N ASN A 11 5.66 4.10 -10.45
CA ASN A 11 5.80 3.15 -11.55
C ASN A 11 6.73 1.97 -11.20
N CYS A 12 7.00 1.78 -9.91
CA CYS A 12 7.88 0.76 -9.37
C CYS A 12 7.61 -0.67 -9.91
N THR A 13 6.37 -1.02 -10.26
CA THR A 13 6.02 -2.35 -10.82
C THR A 13 6.20 -2.46 -12.34
N LYS A 14 6.28 -1.34 -13.06
CA LYS A 14 6.43 -1.34 -14.54
C LYS A 14 7.87 -1.53 -14.99
N THR A 15 8.82 -1.07 -14.19
CA THR A 15 10.25 -1.12 -14.51
C THR A 15 10.89 -2.32 -13.82
N LYS A 16 11.35 -3.30 -14.60
CA LYS A 16 12.15 -4.47 -14.13
C LYS A 16 13.58 -4.06 -13.69
N LEU A 17 13.75 -2.85 -13.17
CA LEU A 17 15.03 -2.42 -12.63
C LEU A 17 15.33 -3.22 -11.36
N PRO A 18 16.57 -3.72 -11.20
CA PRO A 18 17.00 -4.34 -9.95
C PRO A 18 16.73 -3.39 -8.78
N ILE A 19 16.29 -3.94 -7.65
CA ILE A 19 15.95 -3.16 -6.44
C ILE A 19 17.10 -2.24 -6.02
N ALA A 20 18.35 -2.66 -6.23
CA ALA A 20 19.55 -1.90 -5.92
C ALA A 20 19.75 -0.62 -6.76
N VAL A 21 19.10 -0.50 -7.92
CA VAL A 21 19.23 0.65 -8.83
C VAL A 21 18.11 1.69 -8.59
N ARG A 22 17.14 1.38 -7.71
CA ARG A 22 16.03 2.30 -7.42
C ARG A 22 16.50 3.42 -6.50
N THR A 23 16.41 4.65 -6.98
CA THR A 23 16.76 5.86 -6.23
C THR A 23 15.67 6.30 -5.26
N LYS A 24 14.42 5.84 -5.44
CA LYS A 24 13.28 6.12 -4.57
C LYS A 24 12.58 4.83 -4.11
N PRO A 25 12.07 4.78 -2.87
CA PRO A 25 11.23 3.68 -2.42
C PRO A 25 9.93 3.61 -3.24
N CYS A 26 9.36 2.40 -3.34
CA CYS A 26 8.11 2.19 -4.06
C CYS A 26 6.93 2.76 -3.28
N TYR A 27 6.03 3.44 -3.99
CA TYR A 27 4.77 3.85 -3.41
C TYR A 27 3.87 2.63 -3.21
N PHE A 28 3.31 2.48 -2.00
CA PHE A 28 2.28 1.49 -1.72
C PHE A 28 0.93 2.20 -1.64
N ASP A 29 0.06 1.91 -2.60
CA ASP A 29 -1.28 2.48 -2.65
C ASP A 29 -2.21 1.66 -1.76
N VAL A 30 -2.63 2.24 -0.63
CA VAL A 30 -3.53 1.57 0.32
C VAL A 30 -4.88 1.20 -0.30
N SER A 31 -5.30 1.85 -1.39
CA SER A 31 -6.55 1.50 -2.09
C SER A 31 -6.51 0.12 -2.72
N THR A 32 -5.31 -0.44 -2.97
CA THR A 32 -5.17 -1.83 -3.44
C THR A 32 -5.61 -2.86 -2.41
N LEU A 33 -5.79 -2.47 -1.14
CA LEU A 33 -6.36 -3.32 -0.09
C LEU A 33 -7.88 -3.53 -0.26
N GLY A 34 -8.51 -2.92 -1.27
CA GLY A 34 -9.92 -3.12 -1.60
C GLY A 34 -10.84 -2.62 -0.49
N LYS A 35 -11.84 -3.42 -0.10
CA LYS A 35 -12.78 -3.09 1.00
C LYS A 35 -12.06 -2.77 2.31
N CYS A 36 -10.88 -3.36 2.54
CA CYS A 36 -10.07 -3.10 3.72
C CYS A 36 -9.33 -1.76 3.72
N SER A 37 -9.42 -0.99 2.63
CA SER A 37 -8.93 0.39 2.57
C SER A 37 -9.97 1.44 2.98
N GLN A 38 -11.22 1.02 3.19
CA GLN A 38 -12.36 1.90 3.44
C GLN A 38 -12.87 1.72 4.87
N LEU A 39 -13.34 2.82 5.47
CA LEU A 39 -14.05 2.77 6.75
C LEU A 39 -15.35 1.97 6.59
N PRO A 40 -15.75 1.18 7.60
CA PRO A 40 -15.13 0.98 8.90
C PRO A 40 -14.27 -0.27 8.96
N PHE A 41 -13.55 -0.61 7.88
CA PHE A 41 -12.60 -1.74 7.86
C PHE A 41 -13.20 -3.09 8.25
N GLY A 42 -14.48 -3.30 7.91
CA GLY A 42 -15.19 -4.55 8.22
C GLY A 42 -15.76 -4.65 9.64
N TYR A 43 -15.73 -3.56 10.42
CA TYR A 43 -16.43 -3.45 11.72
C TYR A 43 -17.93 -3.11 11.59
N GLU A 44 -18.55 -3.43 10.45
CA GLU A 44 -19.99 -3.35 10.18
C GLU A 44 -20.65 -4.72 10.32
N LEU A 45 -21.95 -4.78 10.64
CA LEU A 45 -22.70 -6.03 10.72
C LEU A 45 -23.00 -6.59 9.31
N PRO A 46 -22.78 -7.89 9.05
CA PRO A 46 -22.15 -8.88 9.94
C PRO A 46 -20.63 -8.67 10.03
N TYR A 47 -20.10 -8.72 11.26
CA TYR A 47 -18.69 -8.38 11.52
C TYR A 47 -17.70 -9.25 10.75
N GLN A 48 -16.87 -8.60 9.93
CA GLN A 48 -15.78 -9.22 9.16
C GLN A 48 -14.57 -8.28 9.11
N PRO A 49 -13.84 -8.10 10.22
CA PRO A 49 -12.79 -7.09 10.32
C PRO A 49 -11.59 -7.41 9.42
N CYS A 50 -10.99 -6.35 8.87
CA CYS A 50 -9.78 -6.42 8.08
C CYS A 50 -8.53 -6.37 8.96
N VAL A 51 -7.50 -7.17 8.61
CA VAL A 51 -6.20 -7.18 9.30
C VAL A 51 -5.12 -6.70 8.34
N PHE A 52 -4.32 -5.72 8.78
CA PHE A 52 -3.17 -5.24 8.01
C PHE A 52 -1.89 -5.96 8.46
N ILE A 53 -1.34 -6.81 7.60
CA ILE A 53 -0.12 -7.57 7.86
C ILE A 53 1.07 -6.84 7.20
N LYS A 54 2.07 -6.49 8.00
CA LYS A 54 3.31 -5.85 7.55
C LYS A 54 4.50 -6.73 7.91
N PHE A 55 5.37 -6.97 6.93
CA PHE A 55 6.63 -7.68 7.14
C PHE A 55 7.69 -6.77 7.75
N ASN A 56 8.54 -7.32 8.61
CA ASN A 56 9.71 -6.63 9.13
C ASN A 56 10.75 -6.46 8.03
N LYS A 57 11.43 -5.31 8.06
CA LYS A 57 12.51 -4.98 7.14
C LYS A 57 13.85 -5.32 7.77
#